data_AF-A0AAV0JZ93-F1
#
_entry.id   AF-A0AAV0JZ93-F1
#
_cell.length_a   1.000
_cell.length_b   1.000
_cell.length_c   1.000
_cell.angle_alpha   90.00
_cell.angle_beta   90.00
_cell.angle_gamma   90.00
#
_symmetry.space_group_name_H-M   'P 1'
#
loop_
_entity.id
_entity.type
_entity.pdbx_description
1 polymer ?
#
loop_
_entity_poly.entity_id
_entity_poly.type
_entity_poly.pdbx_seq_one_letter_code
_entity_poly.pdbx_strand_id
1 'polypeptide(L)'
;QVDDAKTVGREAFARIAPACVAIADIITVHNLFDALTSSTSGLKLHFLIYDKYLHTLDKNIKATKLIPKPSTNNVELDDGEIILDADGTIPTQPVLQHIGISAWPGRLILTNYAIYFESLGVALYEKATRYDLATDMKQVIKPDLTGPLGARVFDKAVMYKSIANSDPVYFEFPEFKGNSRRDYWLDVCLEILHAHRFIRRSNLKEVQELDILARASLGILRYHAIREAFSFFASQYKSLLVFSLAESLPKGDKILHTLLSRITLHNTSFNSDECSKLSPTKRSASSPPALLALSRLGFTLSKGESYLEGVKAVVGDLIVGEINPLEVVVKQSMQAIGKAEAAQATVDKVKVEGIDTNIAVMKDLLFPVTKIVNRMKVLASWRDPFKSILFLVLGCFTILRGWTRYLASSILIYGALSIFWQRHFNKKKSLEPFRVTAPANKNAVEQLLTLQEAIAQVETLVQDGNVILLKIRALLFSILPQATEKLAMMLILVAIMLMIIPLRHLMLLVFLETFTREMPYRKESSDRWARRLREWWIRIPAAPVQVVKVDDKKKK
;
A
#
# COMPACT_ATOMS: atom_id res chain seq x y z
N GLN A 1 -9.22 -30.10 24.94
CA GLN A 1 -9.81 -28.88 25.55
C GLN A 1 -8.73 -27.83 25.61
N VAL A 2 -8.87 -26.72 24.87
CA VAL A 2 -7.95 -25.58 24.99
C VAL A 2 -8.39 -24.79 26.21
N ASP A 3 -7.48 -24.55 27.15
CA ASP A 3 -7.76 -23.84 28.39
C ASP A 3 -8.10 -22.36 28.09
N ASP A 4 -9.38 -21.99 28.21
CA ASP A 4 -9.89 -20.64 27.96
C ASP A 4 -9.31 -19.60 28.94
N ALA A 5 -8.72 -20.05 30.05
CA ALA A 5 -8.15 -19.18 31.08
C ALA A 5 -6.84 -18.49 30.67
N LYS A 6 -6.11 -18.98 29.65
CA LYS A 6 -4.81 -18.43 29.21
C LYS A 6 -4.88 -17.76 27.85
N THR A 7 -5.77 -16.79 27.72
CA THR A 7 -5.99 -16.03 26.48
C THR A 7 -5.72 -14.55 26.65
N VAL A 8 -5.16 -13.92 25.61
CA VAL A 8 -4.87 -12.47 25.58
C VAL A 8 -5.68 -11.79 24.49
N GLY A 9 -6.35 -10.69 24.82
CA GLY A 9 -7.08 -9.87 23.85
C GLY A 9 -6.16 -8.98 23.01
N ARG A 10 -6.64 -8.56 21.84
CA ARG A 10 -5.88 -7.75 20.86
C ARG A 10 -5.24 -6.48 21.45
N GLU A 11 -5.99 -5.72 22.25
CA GLU A 11 -5.49 -4.47 22.85
C GLU A 11 -4.45 -4.72 23.94
N ALA A 12 -4.60 -5.78 24.74
CA ALA A 12 -3.64 -6.14 25.76
C ALA A 12 -2.32 -6.60 25.13
N PHE A 13 -2.39 -7.43 24.08
CA PHE A 13 -1.23 -7.85 23.32
C PHE A 13 -0.51 -6.67 22.67
N ALA A 14 -1.26 -5.77 22.02
CA ALA A 14 -0.70 -4.58 21.35
C ALA A 14 0.04 -3.64 22.32
N ARG A 15 -0.36 -3.59 23.59
CA ARG A 15 0.29 -2.76 24.61
C ARG A 15 1.52 -3.42 25.24
N ILE A 16 1.48 -4.73 25.47
CA ILE A 16 2.51 -5.45 26.22
C ILE A 16 3.63 -5.96 25.30
N ALA A 17 3.28 -6.57 24.16
CA ALA A 17 4.25 -7.24 23.31
C ALA A 17 5.38 -6.33 22.80
N PRO A 18 5.13 -5.07 22.39
CA PRO A 18 6.19 -4.22 21.88
C PRO A 18 7.13 -3.67 22.96
N ALA A 19 6.88 -3.96 24.25
CA ALA A 19 7.85 -3.69 25.32
C ALA A 19 9.15 -4.48 25.08
N CYS A 20 9.06 -5.61 24.38
CA CYS A 20 10.19 -6.34 23.84
C CYS A 20 10.22 -6.21 22.31
N VAL A 21 11.05 -5.29 21.81
CA VAL A 21 11.16 -4.97 20.36
C VAL A 21 11.60 -6.20 19.52
N ALA A 22 12.32 -7.14 20.14
CA ALA A 22 12.67 -8.41 19.52
C ALA A 22 11.44 -9.27 19.18
N ILE A 23 10.38 -9.20 20.00
CA ILE A 23 9.17 -10.02 19.86
C ILE A 23 8.15 -9.33 18.96
N ALA A 24 7.92 -8.02 19.15
CA ALA A 24 6.92 -7.27 18.41
C ALA A 24 7.34 -5.80 18.22
N ASP A 25 6.94 -5.20 17.11
CA ASP A 25 7.13 -3.77 16.85
C ASP A 25 5.78 -3.08 16.97
N ILE A 26 5.76 -1.89 17.56
CA ILE A 26 4.54 -1.12 17.79
C ILE A 26 3.76 -0.82 16.49
N ILE A 27 4.44 -0.76 15.35
CA ILE A 27 3.85 -0.49 14.04
C ILE A 27 3.15 -1.73 13.48
N THR A 28 3.71 -2.92 13.69
CA THR A 28 3.24 -4.18 13.09
C THR A 28 2.51 -5.09 14.08
N VAL A 29 2.42 -4.73 15.37
CA VAL A 29 1.87 -5.58 16.44
C VAL A 29 0.42 -6.02 16.19
N HIS A 30 -0.40 -5.17 15.59
CA HIS A 30 -1.78 -5.54 15.28
C HIS A 30 -1.85 -6.56 14.14
N ASN A 31 -0.99 -6.42 13.13
CA ASN A 31 -0.86 -7.41 12.05
C ASN A 31 -0.29 -8.73 12.57
N LEU A 32 0.66 -8.66 13.53
CA LEU A 32 1.20 -9.82 14.23
C LEU A 32 0.10 -10.58 14.99
N PHE A 33 -0.74 -9.87 15.74
CA PHE A 33 -1.86 -10.49 16.43
C PHE A 33 -2.83 -11.16 15.46
N ASP A 34 -3.19 -10.47 14.37
CA ASP A 34 -4.10 -11.00 13.35
C ASP A 34 -3.48 -12.23 12.63
N ALA A 35 -2.16 -12.26 12.42
CA ALA A 35 -1.43 -13.39 11.86
C ALA A 35 -1.39 -14.61 12.80
N LEU A 36 -1.22 -14.38 14.10
CA LEU A 36 -1.22 -15.46 15.10
C LEU A 36 -2.64 -16.01 15.35
N THR A 37 -3.66 -15.17 15.20
CA THR A 37 -5.06 -15.56 15.47
C THR A 37 -5.82 -16.04 14.25
N SER A 38 -5.24 -15.99 13.04
CA SER A 38 -5.94 -16.35 11.80
C SER A 38 -6.51 -17.77 11.78
N SER A 39 -5.88 -18.70 12.52
CA SER A 39 -6.32 -20.10 12.63
C SER A 39 -7.34 -20.34 13.76
N THR A 40 -7.53 -19.36 14.66
CA THR A 40 -8.42 -19.49 15.82
C THR A 40 -9.71 -18.72 15.54
N SER A 41 -10.87 -19.36 15.69
CA SER A 41 -12.19 -18.73 15.48
C SER A 41 -12.54 -17.63 16.50
N GLY A 42 -11.66 -17.35 17.47
CA GLY A 42 -11.84 -16.34 18.50
C GLY A 42 -10.88 -15.14 18.34
N LEU A 43 -11.36 -13.95 18.70
CA LEU A 43 -10.59 -12.69 18.76
C LEU A 43 -9.55 -12.64 19.90
N LYS A 44 -9.07 -13.81 20.35
CA LYS A 44 -8.15 -13.94 21.48
C LYS A 44 -6.96 -14.84 21.10
N LEU A 45 -5.77 -14.45 21.53
CA LEU A 45 -4.55 -15.21 21.34
C LEU A 45 -4.39 -16.23 22.46
N HIS A 46 -4.32 -17.51 22.11
CA HIS A 46 -4.02 -18.58 23.06
C HIS A 46 -2.52 -18.67 23.33
N PHE A 47 -2.16 -18.97 24.58
CA PHE A 47 -0.76 -19.13 25.01
C PHE A 47 0.01 -20.15 24.15
N LEU A 48 -0.59 -21.30 23.78
CA LEU A 48 0.08 -22.33 22.98
C LEU A 48 0.56 -21.83 21.60
N ILE A 49 -0.25 -20.96 20.97
CA ILE A 49 0.10 -20.36 19.68
C ILE A 49 1.26 -19.38 19.87
N TYR A 50 1.19 -18.57 20.93
CA TYR A 50 2.24 -17.62 21.25
C TYR A 50 3.57 -18.31 21.63
N ASP A 51 3.52 -19.39 22.39
CA ASP A 51 4.68 -20.21 22.76
C ASP A 51 5.33 -20.85 21.51
N LYS A 52 4.53 -21.42 20.61
CA LYS A 52 5.00 -21.92 19.31
C LYS A 52 5.71 -20.82 18.50
N TYR A 53 5.16 -19.60 18.48
CA TYR A 53 5.77 -18.46 17.82
C TYR A 53 7.14 -18.13 18.42
N LEU A 54 7.24 -18.01 19.75
CA LEU A 54 8.50 -17.69 20.42
C LEU A 54 9.57 -18.76 20.20
N HIS A 55 9.21 -20.04 20.27
CA HIS A 55 10.14 -21.13 20.02
C HIS A 55 10.64 -21.13 18.55
N THR A 56 9.76 -20.82 17.59
CA THR A 56 10.15 -20.73 16.18
C THR A 56 11.04 -19.51 15.93
N LEU A 57 10.76 -18.38 16.60
CA LEU A 57 11.59 -17.18 16.50
C LEU A 57 13.01 -17.43 17.03
N ASP A 58 13.15 -18.05 18.21
CA ASP A 58 14.46 -18.40 18.78
C ASP A 58 15.23 -19.39 17.90
N LYS A 59 14.54 -20.41 17.37
CA LYS A 59 15.12 -21.35 16.41
C LYS A 59 15.67 -20.62 15.17
N ASN A 60 14.92 -19.67 14.63
CA ASN A 60 15.30 -18.96 13.40
C ASN A 60 16.45 -18.00 13.65
N ILE A 61 16.46 -17.31 14.80
CA ILE A 61 17.60 -16.46 15.21
C ILE A 61 18.89 -17.30 15.32
N LYS A 62 18.82 -18.50 15.91
CA LYS A 62 19.97 -19.41 16.01
C LYS A 62 20.40 -19.91 14.63
N ALA A 63 19.45 -20.27 13.76
CA ALA A 63 19.74 -20.73 12.41
C ALA A 63 20.41 -19.64 11.55
N THR A 64 19.93 -18.40 11.60
CA THR A 64 20.52 -17.27 10.86
C THR A 64 21.98 -17.04 11.22
N LYS A 65 22.36 -17.22 12.49
CA LYS A 65 23.76 -17.09 12.93
C LYS A 65 24.68 -18.21 12.43
N LEU A 66 24.11 -19.38 12.13
CA LEU A 66 24.85 -20.53 11.64
C LEU A 66 25.05 -20.49 10.12
N ILE A 67 24.43 -19.53 9.41
CA ILE A 67 24.59 -19.38 7.97
C ILE A 67 26.06 -19.05 7.68
N PRO A 68 26.75 -19.86 6.85
CA PRO A 68 28.12 -19.55 6.43
C PRO A 68 28.16 -18.20 5.73
N LYS A 69 29.14 -17.37 6.10
CA LYS A 69 29.42 -16.14 5.35
C LYS A 69 29.71 -16.47 3.89
N PRO A 70 29.38 -15.57 2.95
CA PRO A 70 29.68 -15.79 1.54
C PRO A 70 31.17 -16.06 1.36
N SER A 71 31.51 -17.15 0.69
CA SER A 71 32.90 -17.57 0.51
C SER A 71 33.55 -16.75 -0.60
N THR A 72 34.54 -15.90 -0.28
CA THR A 72 35.70 -15.57 -1.15
C THR A 72 36.66 -14.58 -0.45
N ASN A 73 37.96 -14.75 -0.72
CA ASN A 73 39.09 -13.92 -0.25
C ASN A 73 39.05 -12.41 -0.59
N ASN A 74 37.95 -11.88 -1.16
CA ASN A 74 37.85 -10.49 -1.66
C ASN A 74 36.46 -9.83 -1.46
N VAL A 75 35.46 -10.55 -0.95
CA VAL A 75 34.14 -9.99 -0.62
C VAL A 75 33.91 -10.24 0.86
N GLU A 76 34.69 -9.52 1.68
CA GLU A 76 34.38 -9.43 3.10
C GLU A 76 33.05 -8.66 3.22
N LEU A 77 32.18 -9.15 4.09
CA LEU A 77 31.01 -8.39 4.51
C LEU A 77 31.51 -7.06 5.08
N ASP A 78 30.98 -5.94 4.56
CA ASP A 78 31.37 -4.61 5.05
C ASP A 78 31.11 -4.50 6.57
N ASP A 79 31.89 -3.66 7.26
CA ASP A 79 31.77 -3.47 8.72
C ASP A 79 30.33 -3.10 9.14
N GLY A 80 29.65 -4.03 9.82
CA GLY A 80 28.26 -3.89 10.24
C GLY A 80 27.22 -4.53 9.30
N GLU A 81 27.64 -5.34 8.32
CA GLU A 81 26.72 -6.18 7.56
C GLU A 81 26.34 -7.46 8.35
N ILE A 82 25.04 -7.72 8.43
CA ILE A 82 24.45 -8.88 9.10
C ILE A 82 23.67 -9.70 8.08
N ILE A 83 23.88 -11.02 8.08
CA ILE A 83 23.09 -11.96 7.30
C ILE A 83 21.71 -12.12 7.94
N LEU A 84 20.65 -11.98 7.14
CA LEU A 84 19.27 -12.03 7.59
C LEU A 84 18.60 -13.35 7.21
N ASP A 85 18.78 -13.79 5.97
CA ASP A 85 18.27 -15.07 5.48
C ASP A 85 19.10 -15.60 4.30
N ALA A 86 19.04 -16.90 4.05
CA ALA A 86 19.69 -17.55 2.93
C ALA A 86 18.83 -18.68 2.36
N ASP A 87 18.83 -18.81 1.03
CA ASP A 87 18.02 -19.79 0.30
C ASP A 87 18.82 -20.39 -0.86
N GLY A 88 18.44 -21.59 -1.31
CA GLY A 88 19.22 -22.35 -2.29
C GLY A 88 20.46 -23.03 -1.70
N THR A 89 20.55 -23.14 -0.37
CA THR A 89 21.60 -23.90 0.32
C THR A 89 21.48 -25.41 0.10
N ILE A 90 20.26 -25.89 -0.15
CA ILE A 90 19.99 -27.29 -0.46
C ILE A 90 20.13 -27.48 -1.98
N PRO A 91 21.02 -28.37 -2.46
CA PRO A 91 21.28 -28.54 -3.89
C PRO A 91 20.06 -29.03 -4.69
N THR A 92 19.05 -29.60 -4.03
CA THR A 92 17.80 -30.04 -4.66
C THR A 92 16.79 -28.91 -4.90
N GLN A 93 17.00 -27.73 -4.31
CA GLN A 93 16.12 -26.56 -4.47
C GLN A 93 16.94 -25.25 -4.64
N PRO A 94 17.80 -25.15 -5.67
CA PRO A 94 18.60 -23.95 -5.88
C PRO A 94 17.72 -22.74 -6.25
N VAL A 95 18.25 -21.54 -6.06
CA VAL A 95 17.73 -20.32 -6.68
C VAL A 95 18.40 -20.17 -8.03
N LEU A 96 17.64 -19.90 -9.08
CA LEU A 96 18.17 -19.73 -10.43
C LEU A 96 18.33 -18.23 -10.72
N GLN A 97 19.54 -17.81 -11.06
CA GLN A 97 19.81 -16.45 -11.51
C GLN A 97 19.77 -16.38 -13.03
N HIS A 98 18.90 -15.56 -13.59
CA HIS A 98 18.85 -15.29 -15.03
C HIS A 98 19.44 -13.93 -15.36
N ILE A 99 20.35 -13.92 -16.33
CA ILE A 99 20.93 -12.71 -16.93
C ILE A 99 20.84 -12.89 -18.45
N GLY A 100 19.96 -12.11 -19.08
CA GLY A 100 19.62 -12.32 -20.48
C GLY A 100 18.99 -13.69 -20.71
N ILE A 101 19.68 -14.55 -21.46
CA ILE A 101 19.21 -15.91 -21.82
C ILE A 101 19.83 -16.99 -20.92
N SER A 102 20.88 -16.64 -20.15
CA SER A 102 21.62 -17.59 -19.32
C SER A 102 21.00 -17.73 -17.93
N ALA A 103 20.96 -18.96 -17.40
CA ALA A 103 20.46 -19.28 -16.07
C ALA A 103 21.50 -20.06 -15.26
N TRP A 104 21.82 -19.58 -14.04
CA TRP A 104 22.81 -20.17 -13.15
C TRP A 104 22.15 -20.62 -11.85
N PRO A 105 22.23 -21.91 -11.44
CA PRO A 105 21.78 -22.34 -10.14
C PRO A 105 22.73 -21.82 -9.05
N GLY A 106 22.20 -21.44 -7.90
CA GLY A 106 23.01 -20.91 -6.81
C GLY A 106 22.27 -20.76 -5.48
N ARG A 107 22.99 -20.23 -4.49
CA ARG A 107 22.44 -19.77 -3.22
C ARG A 107 22.30 -18.25 -3.21
N LEU A 108 21.19 -17.77 -2.66
CA LEU A 108 20.88 -16.36 -2.46
C LEU A 108 20.99 -16.03 -0.98
N ILE A 109 21.71 -14.97 -0.63
CA ILE A 109 21.91 -14.51 0.74
C ILE A 109 21.47 -13.05 0.82
N LEU A 110 20.61 -12.72 1.79
CA LEU A 110 20.23 -11.34 2.07
C LEU A 110 20.95 -10.82 3.29
N THR A 111 21.51 -9.61 3.18
CA THR A 111 22.00 -8.83 4.30
C THR A 111 21.17 -7.57 4.52
N ASN A 112 21.47 -6.85 5.60
CA ASN A 112 20.92 -5.51 5.86
C ASN A 112 21.40 -4.43 4.87
N TYR A 113 22.31 -4.73 3.93
CA TYR A 113 22.82 -3.77 2.92
C TYR A 113 22.69 -4.24 1.47
N ALA A 114 22.79 -5.54 1.20
CA ALA A 114 22.86 -6.06 -0.16
C ALA A 114 22.28 -7.48 -0.29
N ILE A 115 22.04 -7.89 -1.53
CA ILE A 115 21.74 -9.27 -1.91
C ILE A 115 23.03 -9.87 -2.48
N TYR A 116 23.43 -11.04 -1.99
CA TYR A 116 24.56 -11.80 -2.52
C TYR A 116 24.05 -13.05 -3.22
N PHE A 117 24.57 -13.34 -4.42
CA PHE A 117 24.29 -14.57 -5.13
C PHE A 117 25.59 -15.33 -5.41
N GLU A 118 25.59 -16.61 -5.06
CA GLU A 118 26.71 -17.53 -5.26
C GLU A 118 26.26 -18.70 -6.12
N SER A 119 26.92 -18.89 -7.26
CA SER A 119 26.62 -19.99 -8.17
C SER A 119 27.07 -21.35 -7.62
N LEU A 120 26.27 -22.38 -7.88
CA LEU A 120 26.56 -23.79 -7.61
C LEU A 120 27.23 -24.38 -8.86
N GLY A 121 28.57 -24.33 -8.93
CA GLY A 121 29.35 -24.84 -10.07
C GLY A 121 30.72 -25.43 -9.67
N VAL A 122 31.24 -26.37 -10.47
CA VAL A 122 32.49 -27.15 -10.25
C VAL A 122 33.77 -26.31 -10.41
N ALA A 123 33.66 -25.04 -10.81
CA ALA A 123 34.80 -24.13 -10.85
C ALA A 123 34.97 -23.46 -9.48
N LEU A 124 36.04 -23.82 -8.76
CA LEU A 124 36.51 -23.28 -7.48
C LEU A 124 36.72 -21.75 -7.41
N TYR A 125 36.27 -20.97 -8.41
CA TYR A 125 36.63 -19.56 -8.61
C TYR A 125 35.48 -18.63 -9.03
N GLU A 126 34.21 -19.03 -9.03
CA GLU A 126 33.13 -18.06 -9.27
C GLU A 126 32.82 -17.23 -8.02
N LYS A 127 33.08 -15.93 -8.14
CA LYS A 127 32.95 -14.91 -7.09
C LYS A 127 31.49 -14.64 -6.77
N ALA A 128 31.15 -14.49 -5.49
CA ALA A 128 29.83 -14.02 -5.07
C ALA A 128 29.50 -12.66 -5.72
N THR A 129 28.33 -12.57 -6.36
CA THR A 129 27.86 -11.32 -6.97
C THR A 129 27.08 -10.51 -5.94
N ARG A 130 27.49 -9.25 -5.72
CA ARG A 130 26.84 -8.32 -4.78
C ARG A 130 25.89 -7.39 -5.52
N TYR A 131 24.63 -7.37 -5.11
CA TYR A 131 23.59 -6.46 -5.57
C TYR A 131 23.23 -5.49 -4.46
N ASP A 132 23.67 -4.24 -4.61
CA ASP A 132 23.55 -3.24 -3.55
C ASP A 132 22.12 -2.69 -3.41
N LEU A 133 21.62 -2.63 -2.17
CA LEU A 133 20.34 -2.03 -1.78
C LEU A 133 20.52 -0.68 -1.06
N ALA A 134 21.74 -0.38 -0.59
CA ALA A 134 22.02 0.74 0.28
C ALA A 134 22.29 2.06 -0.46
N THR A 135 23.01 2.05 -1.59
CA THR A 135 23.27 3.27 -2.38
C THR A 135 22.08 3.68 -3.24
N ASP A 136 22.01 4.93 -3.70
CA ASP A 136 20.89 5.41 -4.53
C ASP A 136 21.10 5.14 -6.03
N MET A 137 21.06 3.86 -6.41
CA MET A 137 21.27 3.43 -7.80
C MET A 137 19.96 3.29 -8.59
N LYS A 138 18.89 3.97 -8.14
CA LYS A 138 17.51 3.86 -8.66
C LYS A 138 17.05 2.40 -8.78
N GLN A 139 17.32 1.60 -7.74
CA GLN A 139 16.99 0.18 -7.75
C GLN A 139 15.48 -0.04 -7.88
N VAL A 140 15.11 -0.98 -8.74
CA VAL A 140 13.75 -1.45 -8.92
C VAL A 140 13.73 -2.95 -8.63
N ILE A 141 12.93 -3.34 -7.64
CA ILE A 141 12.65 -4.73 -7.31
C ILE A 141 11.17 -4.97 -7.52
N LYS A 142 10.83 -5.93 -8.38
CA LYS A 142 9.44 -6.26 -8.73
C LYS A 142 9.30 -7.75 -9.05
N PRO A 143 8.11 -8.33 -8.85
CA PRO A 143 7.83 -9.65 -9.38
C PRO A 143 7.82 -9.61 -10.91
N ASP A 144 8.32 -10.67 -11.53
CA ASP A 144 8.31 -10.81 -12.99
C ASP A 144 8.10 -12.27 -13.43
N LEU A 145 7.67 -12.42 -14.68
CA LEU A 145 7.33 -13.68 -15.31
C LEU A 145 8.55 -14.24 -16.05
N THR A 146 9.05 -15.41 -15.65
CA THR A 146 10.17 -16.08 -16.36
C THR A 146 9.74 -17.04 -17.45
N GLY A 147 8.42 -17.21 -17.63
CA GLY A 147 7.87 -18.13 -18.62
C GLY A 147 7.91 -17.61 -20.05
N PRO A 148 7.99 -18.49 -21.06
CA PRO A 148 7.81 -18.10 -22.46
C PRO A 148 6.46 -17.38 -22.62
N LEU A 149 6.45 -16.28 -23.38
CA LEU A 149 5.27 -15.45 -23.69
C LEU A 149 4.61 -14.74 -22.49
N GLY A 150 5.28 -14.64 -21.33
CA GLY A 150 4.73 -13.89 -20.19
C GLY A 150 3.47 -14.53 -19.59
N ALA A 151 3.39 -15.86 -19.59
CA ALA A 151 2.29 -16.58 -18.95
C ALA A 151 2.38 -16.50 -17.42
N ARG A 152 1.27 -16.15 -16.76
CA ARG A 152 1.17 -15.97 -15.29
C ARG A 152 1.50 -17.21 -14.46
N VAL A 153 1.53 -18.40 -15.06
CA VAL A 153 1.91 -19.67 -14.42
C VAL A 153 3.41 -19.70 -14.06
N PHE A 154 4.20 -18.82 -14.67
CA PHE A 154 5.64 -18.68 -14.46
C PHE A 154 6.01 -17.38 -13.73
N ASP A 155 5.12 -16.87 -12.88
CA ASP A 155 5.39 -15.72 -12.00
C ASP A 155 6.27 -16.13 -10.80
N LYS A 156 7.46 -16.65 -11.10
CA LYS A 156 8.36 -17.31 -10.14
C LYS A 156 9.61 -16.51 -9.87
N ALA A 157 9.76 -15.32 -10.45
CA ALA A 157 10.99 -14.56 -10.32
C ALA A 157 10.82 -13.20 -9.63
N VAL A 158 11.90 -12.79 -8.98
CA VAL A 158 12.12 -11.41 -8.52
C VAL A 158 13.12 -10.76 -9.45
N MET A 159 12.70 -9.70 -10.13
CA MET A 159 13.57 -8.87 -10.96
C MET A 159 14.26 -7.81 -10.11
N TYR A 160 15.57 -7.69 -10.26
CA TYR A 160 16.40 -6.61 -9.74
C TYR A 160 17.01 -5.83 -10.91
N LYS A 161 16.78 -4.52 -10.93
CA LYS A 161 17.42 -3.61 -11.89
C LYS A 161 18.00 -2.41 -11.16
N SER A 162 19.21 -2.01 -11.55
CA SER A 162 19.98 -0.89 -10.99
C SER A 162 20.70 -0.16 -12.11
N ILE A 163 21.10 1.10 -11.92
CA ILE A 163 21.92 1.84 -12.89
C ILE A 163 23.30 1.16 -13.09
N ALA A 164 23.82 0.47 -12.07
CA ALA A 164 25.09 -0.23 -12.15
C ALA A 164 25.10 -1.37 -13.17
N ASN A 165 23.94 -2.01 -13.38
CA ASN A 165 23.80 -3.18 -14.22
C ASN A 165 23.07 -2.79 -15.51
N SER A 166 23.67 -3.04 -16.67
CA SER A 166 23.02 -2.79 -17.97
C SER A 166 21.75 -3.62 -18.14
N ASP A 167 21.82 -4.89 -17.75
CA ASP A 167 20.74 -5.86 -17.88
C ASP A 167 20.03 -6.12 -16.54
N PRO A 168 18.70 -6.29 -16.54
CA PRO A 168 17.96 -6.73 -15.37
C PRO A 168 18.37 -8.15 -14.99
N VAL A 169 18.51 -8.39 -13.70
CA VAL A 169 18.81 -9.72 -13.14
C VAL A 169 17.53 -10.30 -12.57
N TYR A 170 17.25 -11.56 -12.84
CA TYR A 170 16.07 -12.25 -12.33
C TYR A 170 16.49 -13.38 -11.39
N PHE A 171 15.89 -13.44 -10.22
CA PHE A 171 16.05 -14.55 -9.29
C PHE A 171 14.78 -15.40 -9.34
N GLU A 172 14.85 -16.54 -10.02
CA GLU A 172 13.77 -17.50 -10.11
C GLU A 172 13.82 -18.51 -8.96
N PHE A 173 12.66 -18.68 -8.32
CA PHE A 173 12.44 -19.60 -7.23
C PHE A 173 11.61 -20.79 -7.74
N PRO A 174 12.25 -21.94 -8.06
CA PRO A 174 11.53 -23.09 -8.59
C PRO A 174 10.63 -23.70 -7.49
N GLU A 175 9.34 -23.39 -7.55
CA GLU A 175 8.27 -24.01 -6.75
C GLU A 175 7.32 -24.80 -7.66
N PHE A 176 6.93 -26.02 -7.26
CA PHE A 176 5.98 -26.83 -8.02
C PHE A 176 4.55 -26.28 -7.96
N LYS A 177 4.17 -25.63 -6.85
CA LYS A 177 2.83 -25.08 -6.65
C LYS A 177 2.90 -23.82 -5.78
N GLY A 178 2.31 -22.73 -6.26
CA GLY A 178 2.30 -21.43 -5.57
C GLY A 178 3.51 -20.57 -5.90
N ASN A 179 3.53 -19.37 -5.32
CA ASN A 179 4.57 -18.36 -5.46
C ASN A 179 5.09 -17.89 -4.09
N SER A 180 4.89 -18.71 -3.05
CA SER A 180 5.13 -18.38 -1.64
C SER A 180 6.58 -18.01 -1.33
N ARG A 181 7.54 -18.77 -1.88
CA ARG A 181 8.97 -18.54 -1.68
C ARG A 181 9.40 -17.25 -2.37
N ARG A 182 8.92 -17.03 -3.60
CA ARG A 182 9.17 -15.79 -4.36
C ARG A 182 8.60 -14.56 -3.65
N ASP A 183 7.35 -14.63 -3.20
CA ASP A 183 6.68 -13.50 -2.54
C ASP A 183 7.38 -13.11 -1.23
N TYR A 184 7.82 -14.09 -0.45
CA TYR A 184 8.63 -13.83 0.73
C TYR A 184 9.94 -13.09 0.37
N TRP A 185 10.70 -13.60 -0.60
CA TRP A 185 11.98 -12.98 -0.99
C TRP A 185 11.77 -11.57 -1.54
N LEU A 186 10.70 -11.36 -2.30
CA LEU A 186 10.29 -10.04 -2.76
C LEU A 186 10.03 -9.08 -1.58
N ASP A 187 9.21 -9.50 -0.61
CA ASP A 187 8.83 -8.69 0.55
C ASP A 187 10.03 -8.28 1.40
N VAL A 188 10.91 -9.24 1.68
CA VAL A 188 12.09 -9.04 2.54
C VAL A 188 13.14 -8.17 1.85
N CYS A 189 13.38 -8.35 0.54
CA CYS A 189 14.25 -7.48 -0.23
C CYS A 189 13.70 -6.04 -0.31
N LEU A 190 12.38 -5.90 -0.49
CA LEU A 190 11.72 -4.60 -0.48
C LEU A 190 11.82 -3.92 0.89
N GLU A 191 11.69 -4.65 2.01
CA GLU A 191 11.84 -4.08 3.35
C GLU A 191 13.20 -3.40 3.55
N ILE A 192 14.30 -4.07 3.19
CA ILE A 192 15.64 -3.50 3.29
C ILE A 192 15.80 -2.30 2.35
N LEU A 193 15.31 -2.40 1.11
CA LEU A 193 15.34 -1.29 0.16
C LEU A 193 14.55 -0.07 0.65
N HIS A 194 13.38 -0.28 1.26
CA HIS A 194 12.54 0.77 1.82
C HIS A 194 13.17 1.40 3.07
N ALA A 195 13.82 0.60 3.93
CA ALA A 195 14.58 1.09 5.07
C ALA A 195 15.72 2.03 4.63
N HIS A 196 16.53 1.61 3.66
CA HIS A 196 17.61 2.45 3.11
C HIS A 196 17.09 3.70 2.42
N ARG A 197 16.01 3.60 1.63
CA ARG A 197 15.34 4.79 1.06
C ARG A 197 14.86 5.74 2.15
N PHE A 198 14.34 5.23 3.27
CA PHE A 198 13.90 6.05 4.38
C PHE A 198 15.07 6.75 5.08
N ILE A 199 16.17 6.04 5.36
CA ILE A 199 17.41 6.59 5.92
C ILE A 199 17.93 7.75 5.04
N ARG A 200 18.03 7.53 3.72
CA ARG A 200 18.48 8.55 2.77
C ARG A 200 17.54 9.76 2.73
N ARG A 201 16.23 9.54 2.69
CA ARG A 201 15.23 10.64 2.68
C ARG A 201 15.27 11.50 3.94
N SER A 202 15.65 10.91 5.08
CA SER A 202 15.68 11.57 6.37
C SER A 202 17.07 12.07 6.78
N ASN A 203 18.11 11.83 5.96
CA ASN A 203 19.51 12.18 6.22
C ASN A 203 20.02 11.70 7.60
N LEU A 204 19.60 10.50 8.00
CA LEU A 204 20.01 9.89 9.27
C LEU A 204 21.45 9.41 9.19
N LYS A 205 22.19 9.51 10.30
CA LYS A 205 23.61 9.15 10.37
C LYS A 205 23.88 8.23 11.55
N GLU A 206 24.88 7.37 11.39
CA GLU A 206 25.49 6.54 12.43
C GLU A 206 24.43 5.73 13.22
N VAL A 207 24.27 5.99 14.52
CA VAL A 207 23.39 5.23 15.43
C VAL A 207 21.94 5.19 14.95
N GLN A 208 21.45 6.24 14.30
CA GLN A 208 20.07 6.32 13.80
C GLN A 208 19.82 5.39 12.61
N GLU A 209 20.81 5.32 11.72
CA GLU A 209 20.83 4.39 10.60
C GLU A 209 20.85 2.95 11.12
N LEU A 210 21.73 2.67 12.09
CA LEU A 210 21.86 1.35 12.70
C LEU A 210 20.57 0.91 13.42
N ASP A 211 19.87 1.79 14.14
CA ASP A 211 18.59 1.46 14.80
C ASP A 211 17.47 1.14 13.79
N ILE A 212 17.43 1.85 12.66
CA ILE A 212 16.48 1.57 11.59
C ILE A 212 16.76 0.24 10.90
N LEU A 213 18.03 0.00 10.55
CA LEU A 213 18.43 -1.27 9.96
C LEU A 213 18.20 -2.42 10.94
N ALA A 214 18.44 -2.21 12.23
CA ALA A 214 18.14 -3.20 13.25
C ALA A 214 16.63 -3.48 13.36
N ARG A 215 15.79 -2.44 13.29
CA ARG A 215 14.32 -2.60 13.29
C ARG A 215 13.83 -3.39 12.09
N ALA A 216 14.34 -3.10 10.89
CA ALA A 216 14.04 -3.85 9.67
C ALA A 216 14.48 -5.32 9.80
N SER A 217 15.71 -5.55 10.28
CA SER A 217 16.29 -6.87 10.50
C SER A 217 15.45 -7.71 11.47
N LEU A 218 15.06 -7.14 12.62
CA LEU A 218 14.16 -7.80 13.56
C LEU A 218 12.79 -8.09 12.92
N GLY A 219 12.27 -7.19 12.08
CA GLY A 219 11.02 -7.39 11.36
C GLY A 219 11.06 -8.61 10.45
N ILE A 220 12.17 -8.79 9.73
CA ILE A 220 12.42 -9.92 8.84
C ILE A 220 12.50 -11.24 9.61
N LEU A 221 13.23 -11.27 10.74
CA LEU A 221 13.31 -12.46 11.60
C LEU A 221 11.93 -12.88 12.13
N ARG A 222 11.10 -11.91 12.52
CA ARG A 222 9.71 -12.17 12.96
C ARG A 222 8.83 -12.65 11.82
N TYR A 223 8.93 -12.04 10.64
CA TYR A 223 8.21 -12.47 9.44
C TYR A 223 8.58 -13.91 9.05
N HIS A 224 9.88 -14.24 9.11
CA HIS A 224 10.38 -15.58 8.85
C HIS A 224 9.77 -16.62 9.82
N ALA A 225 9.79 -16.33 11.12
CA ALA A 225 9.25 -17.22 12.15
C ALA A 225 7.76 -17.51 11.96
N ILE A 226 6.97 -16.51 11.54
CA ILE A 226 5.52 -16.67 11.38
C ILE A 226 5.19 -17.40 10.08
N ARG A 227 5.95 -17.15 9.01
CA ARG A 227 5.86 -17.93 7.77
C ARG A 227 6.12 -19.41 8.04
N GLU A 228 7.18 -19.74 8.77
CA GLU A 228 7.51 -21.14 9.09
C GLU A 228 6.48 -21.78 10.03
N ALA A 229 6.05 -21.07 11.08
CA ALA A 229 5.15 -21.64 12.09
C ALA A 229 3.67 -21.76 11.63
N PHE A 230 3.21 -20.86 10.75
CA PHE A 230 1.79 -20.69 10.44
C PHE A 230 1.48 -20.55 8.94
N SER A 231 2.48 -20.65 8.05
CA SER A 231 2.30 -20.44 6.59
C SER A 231 1.61 -19.10 6.27
N PHE A 232 1.95 -18.07 7.06
CA PHE A 232 1.43 -16.73 6.87
C PHE A 232 2.04 -16.06 5.65
N PHE A 233 1.22 -15.28 4.93
CA PHE A 233 1.64 -14.48 3.78
C PHE A 233 1.25 -13.02 4.00
N ALA A 234 2.20 -12.12 3.73
CA ALA A 234 1.88 -10.71 3.68
C ALA A 234 0.82 -10.45 2.60
N SER A 235 -0.16 -9.62 2.92
CA SER A 235 -1.06 -9.04 1.93
C SER A 235 -0.86 -7.54 1.87
N GLN A 236 -1.46 -6.88 0.89
CA GLN A 236 -1.24 -5.46 0.58
C GLN A 236 -1.31 -4.52 1.80
N TYR A 237 -2.06 -4.87 2.85
CA TYR A 237 -2.15 -4.09 4.10
C TYR A 237 -1.79 -4.87 5.37
N LYS A 238 -1.40 -6.15 5.26
CA LYS A 238 -1.09 -7.05 6.39
C LYS A 238 0.36 -7.54 6.33
N SER A 239 1.29 -6.61 6.17
CA SER A 239 2.71 -6.92 6.28
C SER A 239 3.17 -6.85 7.74
N LEU A 240 4.12 -7.72 8.09
CA LEU A 240 4.83 -7.72 9.37
C LEU A 240 6.14 -6.92 9.29
N LEU A 241 6.47 -6.44 8.09
CA LEU A 241 7.65 -5.67 7.76
C LEU A 241 7.29 -4.18 7.86
N VAL A 242 8.04 -3.42 8.64
CA VAL A 242 7.67 -2.07 9.09
C VAL A 242 7.66 -1.08 7.93
N PHE A 243 8.69 -1.09 7.10
CA PHE A 243 8.87 -0.11 6.02
C PHE A 243 7.99 -0.44 4.81
N SER A 244 7.87 -1.72 4.45
CA SER A 244 6.92 -2.21 3.45
C SER A 244 5.48 -1.93 3.86
N LEU A 245 5.12 -2.15 5.13
CA LEU A 245 3.82 -1.76 5.67
C LEU A 245 3.62 -0.24 5.57
N ALA A 246 4.60 0.57 5.99
CA ALA A 246 4.47 2.02 5.91
C ALA A 246 4.38 2.54 4.46
N GLU A 247 4.95 1.86 3.48
CA GLU A 247 4.79 2.21 2.07
C GLU A 247 3.43 1.77 1.51
N SER A 248 2.88 0.65 1.97
CA SER A 248 1.59 0.14 1.52
C SER A 248 0.39 0.80 2.20
N LEU A 249 0.57 1.27 3.43
CA LEU A 249 -0.50 1.85 4.24
C LEU A 249 -0.91 3.25 3.79
N PRO A 250 -2.23 3.55 3.76
CA PRO A 250 -2.69 4.89 3.46
C PRO A 250 -2.35 5.83 4.62
N LYS A 251 -1.63 6.93 4.35
CA LYS A 251 -0.96 7.80 5.35
C LYS A 251 0.20 7.14 6.12
N GLY A 252 0.84 6.12 5.56
CA GLY A 252 2.06 5.56 6.17
C GLY A 252 3.24 6.54 6.22
N ASP A 253 3.21 7.62 5.41
CA ASP A 253 4.11 8.77 5.54
C ASP A 253 4.09 9.39 6.95
N LYS A 254 2.91 9.44 7.59
CA LYS A 254 2.79 9.91 8.97
C LYS A 254 3.42 8.97 9.98
N ILE A 255 3.35 7.65 9.74
CA ILE A 255 3.99 6.64 10.60
C ILE A 255 5.51 6.80 10.53
N LEU A 256 6.06 6.94 9.32
CA LEU A 256 7.50 7.17 9.13
C LEU A 256 7.96 8.49 9.75
N HIS A 257 7.17 9.57 9.61
CA HIS A 257 7.49 10.86 10.22
C HIS A 257 7.46 10.81 11.75
N THR A 258 6.50 10.10 12.35
CA THR A 258 6.42 9.98 13.81
C THR A 258 7.51 9.07 14.36
N LEU A 259 7.87 8.01 13.62
CA LEU A 259 9.06 7.19 13.91
C LEU A 259 10.34 8.04 13.86
N LEU A 260 10.51 8.85 12.82
CA LEU A 260 11.63 9.79 12.69
C LEU A 260 11.71 10.73 13.90
N SER A 261 10.60 11.40 14.24
CA SER A 261 10.57 12.35 15.36
C SER A 261 10.95 11.72 16.70
N ARG A 262 10.68 10.41 16.86
CA ARG A 262 11.07 9.66 18.05
C ARG A 262 12.55 9.34 18.07
N ILE A 263 13.08 8.84 16.97
CA ILE A 263 14.51 8.54 16.85
C ILE A 263 15.33 9.83 17.08
N THR A 264 14.89 10.97 16.58
CA THR A 264 15.57 12.25 16.84
C THR A 264 15.50 12.68 18.32
N LEU A 265 14.36 12.46 18.99
CA LEU A 265 14.19 12.79 20.41
C LEU A 265 15.14 11.98 21.31
N HIS A 266 15.31 10.69 21.01
CA HIS A 266 16.19 9.79 21.77
C HIS A 266 17.66 10.22 21.75
N ASN A 267 18.09 10.91 20.69
CA ASN A 267 19.48 11.37 20.55
C ASN A 267 19.74 12.71 21.25
N THR A 268 18.76 13.62 21.28
CA THR A 268 18.91 14.88 22.03
C THR A 268 19.11 14.65 23.54
N SER A 269 18.54 13.57 24.09
CA SER A 269 18.78 13.16 25.48
C SER A 269 20.14 12.49 25.69
N PHE A 270 20.81 12.04 24.62
CA PHE A 270 22.12 11.38 24.68
C PHE A 270 23.29 12.38 24.55
N ASN A 271 23.10 13.49 23.81
CA ASN A 271 24.15 14.47 23.49
C ASN A 271 24.22 15.70 24.42
N SER A 272 23.35 15.82 25.43
CA SER A 272 23.39 16.96 26.37
C SER A 272 24.27 16.64 27.58
N ASP A 273 25.54 17.05 27.49
CA ASP A 273 26.52 17.09 28.60
C ASP A 273 26.15 18.11 29.71
N GLU A 274 25.05 18.85 29.58
CA GLU A 274 24.53 19.76 30.62
C GLU A 274 23.51 19.11 31.58
N CYS A 275 23.54 17.78 31.77
CA CYS A 275 22.62 17.09 32.68
C CYS A 275 23.25 16.72 34.04
N SER A 276 24.05 17.61 34.63
CA SER A 276 24.64 17.40 35.96
C SER A 276 23.81 17.97 37.13
N LYS A 277 22.62 18.56 36.87
CA LYS A 277 21.81 19.24 37.91
C LYS A 277 20.34 18.78 38.04
N LEU A 278 19.98 17.56 37.64
CA LEU A 278 18.63 17.01 37.90
C LEU A 278 18.66 15.67 38.65
N SER A 279 17.68 15.50 39.54
CA SER A 279 17.59 14.43 40.54
C SER A 279 17.55 12.99 39.96
N PRO A 280 17.93 11.97 40.75
CA PRO A 280 18.23 10.63 40.24
C PRO A 280 17.02 9.83 39.73
N THR A 281 15.80 10.26 40.02
CA THR A 281 14.56 9.51 39.78
C THR A 281 13.94 9.71 38.40
N LYS A 282 14.54 10.52 37.51
CA LYS A 282 14.09 10.73 36.12
C LYS A 282 15.18 10.44 35.08
N ARG A 283 16.11 9.53 35.39
CA ARG A 283 17.10 9.05 34.43
C ARG A 283 16.54 7.88 33.64
N SER A 284 15.92 8.14 32.50
CA SER A 284 15.82 7.14 31.44
C SER A 284 16.51 7.71 30.20
N ALA A 285 17.83 7.56 30.15
CA ALA A 285 18.57 7.66 28.90
C ALA A 285 18.04 6.54 27.99
N SER A 286 17.06 6.85 27.14
CA SER A 286 16.44 5.88 26.25
C SER A 286 17.41 5.62 25.11
N SER A 287 18.18 4.55 25.23
CA SER A 287 19.02 3.96 24.20
C SER A 287 18.20 3.48 22.99
N PRO A 288 18.77 3.40 21.77
CA PRO A 288 18.06 2.93 20.59
C PRO A 288 17.56 1.48 20.79
N PRO A 289 16.24 1.26 20.89
CA PRO A 289 15.71 0.02 21.44
C PRO A 289 15.80 -1.16 20.45
N ALA A 290 15.80 -0.91 19.13
CA ALA A 290 15.92 -1.97 18.14
C ALA A 290 17.38 -2.42 18.00
N LEU A 291 18.32 -1.47 17.99
CA LEU A 291 19.76 -1.77 17.96
C LEU A 291 20.18 -2.60 19.17
N LEU A 292 19.73 -2.22 20.37
CA LEU A 292 19.98 -2.98 21.60
C LEU A 292 19.37 -4.37 21.61
N ALA A 293 18.14 -4.50 21.10
CA ALA A 293 17.49 -5.80 21.01
C ALA A 293 18.29 -6.73 20.08
N LEU A 294 18.73 -6.22 18.94
CA LEU A 294 19.51 -7.00 17.97
C LEU A 294 20.89 -7.40 18.51
N SER A 295 21.58 -6.49 19.22
CA SER A 295 22.88 -6.81 19.84
C SER A 295 22.77 -7.84 20.95
N ARG A 296 21.73 -7.78 21.79
CA ARG A 296 21.44 -8.79 22.82
C ARG A 296 21.06 -10.15 22.24
N LEU A 297 20.48 -10.16 21.05
CA LEU A 297 20.28 -11.39 20.30
C LEU A 297 21.59 -11.94 19.72
N GLY A 298 22.73 -11.30 19.94
CA GLY A 298 24.06 -11.79 19.57
C GLY A 298 24.46 -11.50 18.12
N PHE A 299 23.86 -10.50 17.50
CA PHE A 299 24.30 -9.95 16.22
C PHE A 299 25.19 -8.74 16.49
N THR A 300 26.46 -8.80 16.06
CA THR A 300 27.41 -7.70 16.25
C THR A 300 27.33 -6.73 15.09
N LEU A 301 27.18 -5.44 15.42
CA LEU A 301 27.19 -4.35 14.46
C LEU A 301 28.41 -3.50 14.83
N SER A 302 29.54 -3.70 14.13
CA SER A 302 30.87 -3.14 14.48
C SER A 302 30.84 -1.66 14.90
N LYS A 303 30.03 -0.83 14.24
CA LYS A 303 29.88 0.60 14.54
C LYS A 303 29.02 0.92 15.79
N GLY A 304 28.24 -0.03 16.29
CA GLY A 304 27.30 0.16 17.40
C GLY A 304 27.86 -0.24 18.76
N GLU A 305 28.93 -1.04 18.82
CA GLU A 305 29.45 -1.60 20.08
C GLU A 305 29.98 -0.52 21.03
N SER A 306 30.67 0.51 20.50
CA SER A 306 31.18 1.64 21.29
C SER A 306 30.09 2.48 21.95
N TYR A 307 28.88 2.50 21.38
CA TYR A 307 27.76 3.31 21.89
C TYR A 307 26.89 2.57 22.91
N LEU A 308 27.03 1.24 23.01
CA LEU A 308 26.19 0.38 23.86
C LEU A 308 26.89 -0.05 25.16
N GLU A 309 28.17 0.26 25.30
CA GLU A 309 28.97 -0.04 26.48
C GLU A 309 28.42 0.72 27.71
N GLY A 310 27.72 0.00 28.60
CA GLY A 310 27.14 0.54 29.83
C GLY A 310 25.61 0.50 29.95
N VAL A 311 24.87 0.18 28.87
CA VAL A 311 23.38 0.18 28.91
C VAL A 311 22.83 -1.17 29.39
N LYS A 312 22.57 -1.27 30.70
CA LYS A 312 22.11 -2.52 31.34
C LYS A 312 20.60 -2.80 31.20
N ALA A 313 19.74 -1.81 30.96
CA ALA A 313 18.29 -1.99 30.94
C ALA A 313 17.67 -1.72 29.56
N VAL A 314 16.90 -2.69 29.05
CA VAL A 314 15.90 -2.45 27.99
C VAL A 314 14.69 -1.87 28.71
N VAL A 315 14.65 -0.55 28.86
CA VAL A 315 13.37 0.13 28.99
C VAL A 315 12.97 0.40 27.55
N GLY A 316 12.13 -0.48 27.00
CA GLY A 316 11.50 -0.18 25.73
C GLY A 316 10.82 1.17 25.80
N ASP A 317 10.62 1.80 24.65
CA ASP A 317 10.01 3.12 24.42
C ASP A 317 8.50 3.20 24.85
N LEU A 318 8.12 2.34 25.79
CA LEU A 318 6.79 2.10 26.34
C LEU A 318 6.86 2.27 27.86
N ILE A 319 6.56 3.49 28.30
CA ILE A 319 6.18 3.73 29.68
C ILE A 319 4.77 3.16 29.86
N VAL A 320 4.65 2.14 30.72
CA VAL A 320 3.36 1.50 31.02
C VAL A 320 2.40 2.54 31.60
N GLY A 321 1.42 2.97 30.79
CA GLY A 321 0.40 3.96 31.17
C GLY A 321 0.26 5.15 30.21
N GLU A 322 1.27 5.45 29.39
CA GLU A 322 1.22 6.54 28.41
C GLU A 322 0.84 6.04 27.01
N ILE A 323 -0.03 6.80 26.32
CA ILE A 323 -0.42 6.48 24.95
C ILE A 323 0.70 6.90 24.03
N ASN A 324 1.33 5.91 23.41
CA ASN A 324 2.44 6.15 22.51
C ASN A 324 1.95 6.83 21.20
N PRO A 325 2.57 7.94 20.74
CA PRO A 325 2.09 8.67 19.56
C PRO A 325 2.17 7.85 18.26
N LEU A 326 3.07 6.86 18.18
CA LEU A 326 3.12 5.93 17.03
C LEU A 326 1.90 5.00 17.05
N GLU A 327 1.48 4.51 18.21
CA GLU A 327 0.29 3.66 18.35
C GLU A 327 -0.96 4.37 17.84
N VAL A 328 -1.13 5.66 18.18
CA VAL A 328 -2.27 6.47 17.73
C VAL A 328 -2.29 6.58 16.20
N VAL A 329 -1.14 6.85 15.58
CA VAL A 329 -1.03 7.05 14.13
C VAL A 329 -1.26 5.74 13.38
N VAL A 330 -0.73 4.63 13.92
CA VAL A 330 -0.96 3.28 13.39
C VAL A 330 -2.44 2.92 13.47
N LYS A 331 -3.09 3.12 14.62
CA LYS A 331 -4.54 2.90 14.80
C LYS A 331 -5.37 3.74 13.81
N GLN A 332 -5.03 5.00 13.60
CA GLN A 332 -5.69 5.86 12.62
C GLN A 332 -5.50 5.36 11.17
N SER A 333 -4.32 4.84 10.84
CA SER A 333 -4.04 4.24 9.54
C SER A 333 -4.87 2.96 9.32
N MET A 334 -4.91 2.07 10.32
CA MET A 334 -5.72 0.84 10.27
C MET A 334 -7.21 1.11 10.13
N GLN A 335 -7.76 2.11 10.83
CA GLN A 335 -9.15 2.53 10.64
C GLN A 335 -9.40 3.05 9.22
N ALA A 336 -8.40 3.70 8.61
CA ALA A 336 -8.51 4.18 7.24
C ALA A 336 -8.48 3.03 6.21
N ILE A 337 -7.72 1.96 6.48
CA ILE A 337 -7.75 0.71 5.71
C ILE A 337 -9.13 0.05 5.84
N GLY A 338 -9.64 -0.14 7.07
CA GLY A 338 -10.93 -0.80 7.28
C GLY A 338 -12.07 -0.09 6.53
N LYS A 339 -12.00 1.25 6.42
CA LYS A 339 -12.91 2.04 5.57
C LYS A 339 -12.69 1.81 4.07
N ALA A 340 -11.44 1.69 3.63
CA ALA A 340 -11.09 1.40 2.25
C ALA A 340 -11.50 -0.01 1.82
N GLU A 341 -11.28 -1.02 2.67
CA GLU A 341 -11.70 -2.41 2.44
C GLU A 341 -13.23 -2.52 2.43
N ALA A 342 -13.92 -1.84 3.35
CA ALA A 342 -15.39 -1.78 3.33
C ALA A 342 -15.91 -1.13 2.04
N ALA A 343 -15.26 -0.05 1.58
CA ALA A 343 -15.59 0.58 0.31
C ALA A 343 -15.31 -0.34 -0.89
N GLN A 344 -14.18 -1.05 -0.89
CA GLN A 344 -13.84 -1.99 -1.94
C GLN A 344 -14.82 -3.18 -1.99
N ALA A 345 -15.25 -3.69 -0.82
CA ALA A 345 -16.28 -4.72 -0.75
C ALA A 345 -17.62 -4.26 -1.34
N THR A 346 -17.97 -2.96 -1.26
CA THR A 346 -19.15 -2.44 -1.97
C THR A 346 -18.95 -2.39 -3.48
N VAL A 347 -17.74 -2.12 -3.94
CA VAL A 347 -17.40 -2.15 -5.38
C VAL A 347 -17.49 -3.58 -5.90
N ASP A 348 -16.94 -4.55 -5.18
CA ASP A 348 -16.95 -5.95 -5.61
C ASP A 348 -18.35 -6.55 -5.60
N LYS A 349 -19.24 -6.14 -4.67
CA LYS A 349 -20.67 -6.49 -4.70
C LYS A 349 -21.42 -5.95 -5.93
N VAL A 350 -20.92 -4.87 -6.50
CA VAL A 350 -21.55 -4.15 -7.62
C VAL A 350 -21.00 -4.60 -8.97
N LYS A 351 -19.81 -5.23 -9.00
CA LYS A 351 -19.30 -5.91 -10.19
C LYS A 351 -20.19 -7.11 -10.48
N VAL A 352 -21.09 -6.96 -11.46
CA VAL A 352 -21.92 -8.05 -11.95
C VAL A 352 -21.24 -8.64 -13.18
N GLU A 353 -21.11 -9.96 -13.24
CA GLU A 353 -20.59 -10.67 -14.40
C GLU A 353 -21.60 -10.62 -15.54
N GLY A 354 -21.15 -10.25 -16.75
CA GLY A 354 -21.99 -10.15 -17.95
C GLY A 354 -21.98 -8.75 -18.57
N ILE A 355 -21.74 -8.69 -19.88
CA ILE A 355 -21.66 -7.44 -20.62
C ILE A 355 -23.02 -6.75 -20.72
N ASP A 356 -24.08 -7.51 -20.99
CA ASP A 356 -25.42 -6.95 -21.19
C ASP A 356 -25.98 -6.33 -19.90
N THR A 357 -25.67 -6.90 -18.73
CA THR A 357 -26.06 -6.35 -17.43
C THR A 357 -25.27 -5.09 -17.12
N ASN A 358 -23.96 -5.08 -17.37
CA ASN A 358 -23.11 -3.92 -17.20
C ASN A 358 -23.48 -2.75 -18.13
N ILE A 359 -23.83 -3.03 -19.39
CA ILE A 359 -24.31 -2.02 -20.34
C ILE A 359 -25.68 -1.47 -19.89
N ALA A 360 -26.58 -2.32 -19.39
CA ALA A 360 -27.87 -1.88 -18.87
C ALA A 360 -27.70 -0.93 -17.67
N VAL A 361 -26.86 -1.31 -16.70
CA VAL A 361 -26.50 -0.46 -15.55
C VAL A 361 -25.93 0.88 -16.02
N MET A 362 -25.03 0.87 -17.00
CA MET A 362 -24.41 2.09 -17.54
C MET A 362 -25.45 3.02 -18.17
N LYS A 363 -26.33 2.46 -19.01
CA LYS A 363 -27.39 3.22 -19.70
C LYS A 363 -28.34 3.89 -18.70
N ASP A 364 -28.70 3.16 -17.66
CA ASP A 364 -29.59 3.65 -16.60
C ASP A 364 -28.92 4.73 -15.74
N LEU A 365 -27.63 4.60 -15.44
CA LEU A 365 -26.87 5.62 -14.72
C LEU A 365 -26.62 6.89 -15.57
N LEU A 366 -26.44 6.74 -16.89
CA LEU A 366 -26.33 7.85 -17.84
C LEU A 366 -27.68 8.44 -18.26
N PHE A 367 -28.81 7.88 -17.80
CA PHE A 367 -30.15 8.37 -18.13
C PHE A 367 -30.34 9.88 -17.93
N PRO A 368 -29.86 10.52 -16.85
CA PRO A 368 -29.98 11.97 -16.70
C PRO A 368 -29.26 12.76 -17.79
N VAL A 369 -28.07 12.30 -18.20
CA VAL A 369 -27.25 12.93 -19.25
C VAL A 369 -27.90 12.73 -20.62
N THR A 370 -28.34 11.50 -20.91
CA THR A 370 -29.03 11.21 -22.19
C THR A 370 -30.31 12.02 -22.34
N LYS A 371 -31.06 12.28 -21.25
CA LYS A 371 -32.22 13.17 -21.27
C LYS A 371 -31.87 14.62 -21.62
N ILE A 372 -30.75 15.13 -21.10
CA ILE A 372 -30.23 16.48 -21.45
C ILE A 372 -29.82 16.52 -22.91
N VAL A 373 -29.04 15.53 -23.38
CA VAL A 373 -28.60 15.43 -24.79
C VAL A 373 -29.80 15.34 -25.73
N ASN A 374 -30.82 14.55 -25.39
CA ASN A 374 -32.04 14.45 -26.20
C ASN A 374 -32.81 15.77 -26.24
N ARG A 375 -32.88 16.53 -25.13
CA ARG A 375 -33.46 17.88 -25.13
C ARG A 375 -32.67 18.84 -26.01
N MET A 376 -31.34 18.78 -25.97
CA MET A 376 -30.46 19.56 -26.84
C MET A 376 -30.67 19.20 -28.31
N LYS A 377 -30.83 17.91 -28.63
CA LYS A 377 -31.18 17.46 -29.99
C LYS A 377 -32.54 17.99 -30.46
N VAL A 378 -33.54 18.03 -29.58
CA VAL A 378 -34.88 18.59 -29.90
C VAL A 378 -34.81 20.10 -30.15
N LEU A 379 -34.00 20.83 -29.37
CA LEU A 379 -33.71 22.25 -29.59
C LEU A 379 -32.95 22.47 -30.91
N ALA A 380 -31.98 21.62 -31.23
CA ALA A 380 -31.23 21.69 -32.48
C ALA A 380 -32.05 21.26 -33.71
N SER A 381 -33.04 20.39 -33.53
CA SER A 381 -33.94 19.94 -34.60
C SER A 381 -35.07 20.94 -34.89
N TRP A 382 -35.09 22.11 -34.24
CA TRP A 382 -36.08 23.17 -34.43
C TRP A 382 -37.55 22.73 -34.32
N ARG A 383 -37.82 21.66 -33.55
CA ARG A 383 -39.18 21.12 -33.41
C ARG A 383 -40.15 22.14 -32.80
N ASP A 384 -39.67 22.88 -31.80
CA ASP A 384 -40.35 24.04 -31.22
C ASP A 384 -39.58 25.31 -31.60
N PRO A 385 -40.01 26.08 -32.61
CA PRO A 385 -39.25 27.21 -33.13
C PRO A 385 -39.03 28.30 -32.06
N PHE A 386 -40.05 28.64 -31.28
CA PHE A 386 -39.94 29.66 -30.23
C PHE A 386 -38.91 29.32 -29.15
N LYS A 387 -38.88 28.07 -28.68
CA LYS A 387 -37.90 27.62 -27.67
C LYS A 387 -36.48 27.57 -28.22
N SER A 388 -36.34 27.18 -29.48
CA SER A 388 -35.05 27.10 -30.17
C SER A 388 -34.47 28.49 -30.45
N ILE A 389 -35.32 29.45 -30.86
CA ILE A 389 -34.94 30.87 -31.00
C ILE A 389 -34.51 31.45 -29.65
N LEU A 390 -35.31 31.24 -28.59
CA LEU A 390 -34.99 31.74 -27.25
C LEU A 390 -33.64 31.17 -26.76
N PHE A 391 -33.41 29.87 -26.94
CA PHE A 391 -32.16 29.22 -26.59
C PHE A 391 -30.97 29.77 -27.39
N LEU A 392 -31.15 29.99 -28.69
CA LEU A 392 -30.12 30.54 -29.57
C LEU A 392 -29.77 31.98 -29.19
N VAL A 393 -30.76 32.84 -29.00
CA VAL A 393 -30.56 34.25 -28.59
C VAL A 393 -29.87 34.32 -27.23
N LEU A 394 -30.29 33.51 -26.26
CA LEU A 394 -29.65 33.45 -24.94
C LEU A 394 -28.21 32.94 -25.05
N GLY A 395 -27.97 31.91 -25.86
CA GLY A 395 -26.63 31.39 -26.15
C GLY A 395 -25.73 32.45 -26.77
N CYS A 396 -26.18 33.10 -27.84
CA CYS A 396 -25.45 34.19 -28.49
C CYS A 396 -25.17 35.34 -27.53
N PHE A 397 -26.15 35.74 -26.70
CA PHE A 397 -25.97 36.76 -25.67
C PHE A 397 -24.89 36.39 -24.66
N THR A 398 -24.88 35.15 -24.16
CA THR A 398 -23.86 34.68 -23.22
C THR A 398 -22.45 34.63 -23.83
N ILE A 399 -22.35 34.33 -25.13
CA ILE A 399 -21.07 34.31 -25.87
C ILE A 399 -20.56 35.74 -26.09
N LEU A 400 -21.40 36.64 -26.61
CA LEU A 400 -21.03 38.03 -26.90
C LEU A 400 -20.62 38.81 -25.65
N ARG A 401 -21.25 38.53 -24.51
CA ARG A 401 -20.94 39.18 -23.23
C ARG A 401 -19.70 38.59 -22.52
N GLY A 402 -19.06 37.57 -23.11
CA GLY A 402 -17.88 36.91 -22.53
C GLY A 402 -18.19 36.10 -21.26
N TRP A 403 -19.46 35.79 -21.00
CA TRP A 403 -19.88 35.04 -19.81
C TRP A 403 -19.51 33.55 -19.89
N THR A 404 -19.08 33.08 -21.05
CA THR A 404 -18.53 31.73 -21.28
C THR A 404 -17.40 31.39 -20.32
N ARG A 405 -16.61 32.37 -19.88
CA ARG A 405 -15.58 32.19 -18.84
C ARG A 405 -16.15 31.72 -17.50
N TYR A 406 -17.35 32.16 -17.13
CA TYR A 406 -18.00 31.83 -15.86
C TYR A 406 -18.86 30.56 -15.95
N LEU A 407 -19.12 30.05 -17.16
CA LEU A 407 -19.95 28.86 -17.38
C LEU A 407 -19.40 27.66 -16.60
N ALA A 408 -18.08 27.43 -16.67
CA ALA A 408 -17.41 26.36 -15.94
C ALA A 408 -17.55 26.52 -14.42
N SER A 409 -17.28 27.72 -13.88
CA SER A 409 -17.47 28.02 -12.44
C SER A 409 -18.92 27.84 -12.00
N SER A 410 -19.88 28.27 -12.81
CA SER A 410 -21.32 28.13 -12.51
C SER A 410 -21.75 26.67 -12.41
N ILE A 411 -21.22 25.79 -13.28
CA ILE A 411 -21.49 24.34 -13.23
C ILE A 411 -20.94 23.73 -11.94
N LEU A 412 -19.73 24.11 -11.54
CA LEU A 412 -19.10 23.62 -10.30
C LEU A 412 -19.86 24.08 -9.04
N ILE A 413 -20.28 25.35 -9.00
CA ILE A 413 -21.09 25.90 -7.89
C ILE A 413 -22.44 25.20 -7.82
N TYR A 414 -23.11 25.00 -8.96
CA TYR A 414 -24.36 24.24 -9.02
C TYR A 414 -24.17 22.80 -8.52
N GLY A 415 -23.07 22.15 -8.89
CA GLY A 415 -22.70 20.83 -8.38
C GLY A 415 -22.56 20.82 -6.85
N ALA A 416 -21.81 21.77 -6.29
CA ALA A 416 -21.63 21.90 -4.83
C ALA A 416 -22.97 22.17 -4.12
N LEU A 417 -23.79 23.08 -4.64
CA LEU A 417 -25.13 23.38 -4.10
C LEU A 417 -26.04 22.14 -4.13
N SER A 418 -25.99 21.34 -5.20
CA SER A 418 -26.78 20.11 -5.29
C SER A 418 -26.40 19.09 -4.20
N ILE A 419 -25.11 18.98 -3.85
CA ILE A 419 -24.62 18.12 -2.76
C ILE A 419 -25.14 18.62 -1.41
N PHE A 420 -25.04 19.94 -1.13
CA PHE A 420 -25.58 20.53 0.09
C PHE A 420 -27.10 20.38 0.19
N TRP A 421 -27.81 20.60 -0.91
CA TRP A 421 -29.25 20.45 -1.01
C TRP A 421 -29.66 19.01 -0.70
N GLN A 422 -29.09 18.03 -1.39
CA GLN A 422 -29.39 16.62 -1.14
C GLN A 422 -29.06 16.21 0.28
N ARG A 423 -27.99 16.72 0.89
CA ARG A 423 -27.68 16.48 2.29
C ARG A 423 -28.76 17.03 3.24
N HIS A 424 -29.23 18.26 3.03
CA HIS A 424 -30.26 18.85 3.87
C HIS A 424 -31.58 18.07 3.82
N PHE A 425 -31.95 17.57 2.63
CA PHE A 425 -33.19 16.83 2.43
C PHE A 425 -33.09 15.32 2.73
N ASN A 426 -31.92 14.68 2.60
CA ASN A 426 -31.73 13.23 2.83
C ASN A 426 -31.31 12.84 4.26
N LYS A 427 -31.31 13.75 5.24
CA LYS A 427 -30.92 13.45 6.65
C LYS A 427 -31.66 12.27 7.32
N LYS A 428 -32.69 11.67 6.70
CA LYS A 428 -33.51 10.61 7.30
C LYS A 428 -33.86 9.40 6.41
N LYS A 429 -33.30 9.23 5.21
CA LYS A 429 -33.63 8.06 4.35
C LYS A 429 -32.37 7.31 3.92
N SER A 430 -32.25 6.05 4.36
CA SER A 430 -31.40 5.05 3.72
C SER A 430 -31.86 4.92 2.27
N LEU A 431 -30.96 5.17 1.33
CA LEU A 431 -31.26 5.13 -0.10
C LEU A 431 -31.79 3.75 -0.47
N GLU A 432 -32.97 3.73 -1.08
CA GLU A 432 -33.53 2.53 -1.67
C GLU A 432 -32.56 2.02 -2.76
N PRO A 433 -32.26 0.72 -2.76
CA PRO A 433 -31.34 0.12 -3.71
C PRO A 433 -31.86 0.30 -5.14
N PHE A 434 -30.96 0.67 -6.04
CA PHE A 434 -31.31 0.98 -7.43
C PHE A 434 -31.76 -0.29 -8.15
N ARG A 435 -33.06 -0.41 -8.47
CA ARG A 435 -33.66 -1.55 -9.18
C ARG A 435 -33.38 -1.47 -10.67
N VAL A 436 -32.42 -2.26 -11.16
CA VAL A 436 -32.13 -2.40 -12.60
C VAL A 436 -32.97 -3.54 -13.15
N THR A 437 -33.77 -3.26 -14.19
CA THR A 437 -34.49 -4.28 -14.96
C THR A 437 -33.53 -5.00 -15.89
N ALA A 438 -33.41 -6.33 -15.75
CA ALA A 438 -32.59 -7.14 -16.63
C ALA A 438 -33.07 -7.07 -18.10
N PRO A 439 -32.16 -7.01 -19.09
CA PRO A 439 -32.54 -7.08 -20.50
C PRO A 439 -33.09 -8.46 -20.88
N ALA A 440 -33.93 -8.50 -21.92
CA ALA A 440 -34.50 -9.73 -22.45
C ALA A 440 -33.42 -10.62 -23.10
N ASN A 441 -33.46 -11.92 -22.79
CA ASN A 441 -32.57 -12.94 -23.35
C ASN A 441 -32.52 -12.86 -24.89
N LYS A 442 -31.33 -12.72 -25.45
CA LYS A 442 -31.04 -13.03 -26.86
C LYS A 442 -30.00 -14.14 -26.95
N ASN A 443 -30.10 -14.91 -28.04
CA ASN A 443 -29.48 -16.22 -28.23
C ASN A 443 -27.95 -16.21 -28.16
N ALA A 444 -27.42 -17.22 -27.46
CA ALA A 444 -26.00 -17.47 -27.20
C ALA A 444 -25.13 -17.73 -28.46
N VAL A 445 -25.73 -17.84 -29.65
CA VAL A 445 -25.03 -18.24 -30.88
C VAL A 445 -24.53 -17.03 -31.69
N GLU A 446 -25.08 -15.83 -31.48
CA GLU A 446 -24.56 -14.60 -32.12
C GLU A 446 -23.44 -13.91 -31.31
N GLN A 447 -23.30 -14.26 -30.02
CA GLN A 447 -22.25 -13.73 -29.12
C GLN A 447 -20.90 -14.45 -29.25
N LEU A 448 -20.82 -15.57 -29.97
CA LEU A 448 -19.67 -16.47 -29.91
C LEU A 448 -18.60 -16.27 -30.99
N LEU A 449 -18.77 -15.38 -31.98
CA LEU A 449 -17.93 -15.42 -33.19
C LEU A 449 -17.05 -14.19 -33.49
N THR A 450 -16.88 -13.24 -32.56
CA THR A 450 -15.88 -12.16 -32.75
C THR A 450 -15.17 -11.76 -31.46
N LEU A 451 -13.88 -12.12 -31.34
CA LEU A 451 -12.87 -11.57 -30.42
C LEU A 451 -13.18 -11.60 -28.92
N GLN A 452 -13.03 -12.78 -28.31
CA GLN A 452 -13.13 -13.00 -26.86
C GLN A 452 -12.21 -12.07 -26.03
N GLU A 453 -11.05 -11.68 -26.56
CA GLU A 453 -10.10 -10.80 -25.87
C GLU A 453 -10.53 -9.31 -25.92
N ALA A 454 -11.08 -8.85 -27.04
CA ALA A 454 -11.62 -7.49 -27.15
C ALA A 454 -12.91 -7.32 -26.33
N ILE A 455 -13.74 -8.37 -26.28
CA ILE A 455 -14.97 -8.41 -25.48
C ILE A 455 -14.65 -8.33 -23.98
N ALA A 456 -13.64 -9.07 -23.51
CA ALA A 456 -13.20 -8.98 -22.11
C ALA A 456 -12.61 -7.60 -21.77
N GLN A 457 -11.85 -6.99 -22.68
CA GLN A 457 -11.35 -5.62 -22.50
C GLN A 457 -12.48 -4.58 -22.47
N VAL A 458 -13.50 -4.72 -23.32
CA VAL A 458 -14.66 -3.83 -23.29
C VAL A 458 -15.48 -4.05 -22.01
N GLU A 459 -15.67 -5.30 -21.58
CA GLU A 459 -16.37 -5.60 -20.33
C GLU A 459 -15.68 -4.94 -19.13
N THR A 460 -14.37 -5.10 -19.01
CA THR A 460 -13.59 -4.46 -17.93
C THR A 460 -13.66 -2.93 -17.98
N LEU A 461 -13.58 -2.32 -19.17
CA LEU A 461 -13.74 -0.87 -19.33
C LEU A 461 -15.15 -0.39 -18.93
N VAL A 462 -16.20 -1.12 -19.31
CA VAL A 462 -17.58 -0.78 -18.95
C VAL A 462 -17.80 -0.97 -17.44
N GLN A 463 -17.25 -2.03 -16.86
CA GLN A 463 -17.27 -2.27 -15.41
C GLN A 463 -16.58 -1.13 -14.65
N ASP A 464 -15.38 -0.73 -15.07
CA ASP A 464 -14.65 0.38 -14.46
C ASP A 464 -15.42 1.71 -14.60
N GLY A 465 -16.01 1.95 -15.77
CA GLY A 465 -16.88 3.11 -16.02
C GLY A 465 -18.10 3.13 -15.08
N ASN A 466 -18.77 1.99 -14.90
CA ASN A 466 -19.90 1.84 -13.98
C ASN A 466 -19.49 2.10 -12.52
N VAL A 467 -18.34 1.58 -12.09
CA VAL A 467 -17.81 1.81 -10.74
C VAL A 467 -17.55 3.29 -10.51
N ILE A 468 -16.92 3.98 -11.47
CA ILE A 468 -16.68 5.43 -11.38
C ILE A 468 -18.00 6.18 -11.26
N LEU A 469 -18.98 5.85 -12.11
CA LEU A 469 -20.27 6.53 -12.14
C LEU A 469 -21.08 6.31 -10.86
N LEU A 470 -21.01 5.11 -10.28
CA LEU A 470 -21.63 4.78 -9.00
C LEU A 470 -20.95 5.45 -7.81
N LYS A 471 -19.61 5.61 -7.84
CA LYS A 471 -18.88 6.41 -6.84
C LYS A 471 -19.24 7.90 -6.94
N ILE A 472 -19.31 8.47 -8.15
CA ILE A 472 -19.77 9.86 -8.37
C ILE A 472 -21.20 10.04 -7.84
N ARG A 473 -22.09 9.07 -8.12
CA ARG A 473 -23.45 9.05 -7.59
C ARG A 473 -23.47 9.00 -6.06
N ALA A 474 -22.66 8.14 -5.45
CA ALA A 474 -22.53 8.04 -3.99
C ALA A 474 -22.08 9.38 -3.35
N LEU A 475 -21.19 10.10 -4.02
CA LEU A 475 -20.74 11.43 -3.61
C LEU A 475 -21.83 12.50 -3.79
N LEU A 476 -22.61 12.46 -4.88
CA LEU A 476 -23.73 13.39 -5.08
C LEU A 476 -24.79 13.22 -4.00
N PHE A 477 -25.17 11.97 -3.69
CA PHE A 477 -26.19 11.64 -2.69
C PHE A 477 -25.69 11.69 -1.23
N SER A 478 -24.46 12.16 -0.99
CA SER A 478 -23.90 12.35 0.35
C SER A 478 -23.89 11.10 1.24
N ILE A 479 -23.60 9.92 0.66
CA ILE A 479 -23.50 8.65 1.42
C ILE A 479 -22.40 8.70 2.49
N LEU A 480 -21.32 9.45 2.24
CA LEU A 480 -20.22 9.64 3.19
C LEU A 480 -20.02 11.14 3.53
N PRO A 481 -20.66 11.67 4.60
CA PRO A 481 -20.77 13.11 4.83
C PRO A 481 -19.41 13.82 4.94
N GLN A 482 -18.38 13.16 5.49
CA GLN A 482 -17.03 13.74 5.63
C GLN A 482 -16.27 13.86 4.29
N ALA A 483 -16.50 12.95 3.34
CA ALA A 483 -15.85 13.03 2.02
C ALA A 483 -16.59 13.99 1.10
N THR A 484 -17.92 14.08 1.22
CA THR A 484 -18.75 14.96 0.39
C THR A 484 -18.62 16.42 0.78
N GLU A 485 -18.45 16.74 2.07
CA GLU A 485 -18.08 18.09 2.51
C GLU A 485 -16.75 18.56 1.93
N LYS A 486 -15.71 17.71 2.02
CA LYS A 486 -14.40 18.02 1.44
C LYS A 486 -14.48 18.24 -0.06
N LEU A 487 -15.22 17.39 -0.77
CA LEU A 487 -15.44 17.53 -2.20
C LEU A 487 -16.19 18.83 -2.53
N ALA A 488 -17.27 19.15 -1.81
CA ALA A 488 -18.03 20.37 -2.02
C ALA A 488 -17.19 21.63 -1.78
N MET A 489 -16.38 21.64 -0.72
CA MET A 489 -15.43 22.72 -0.44
C MET A 489 -14.36 22.85 -1.54
N MET A 490 -13.83 21.73 -2.04
CA MET A 490 -12.89 21.73 -3.15
C MET A 490 -13.53 22.24 -4.45
N LEU A 491 -14.77 21.84 -4.76
CA LEU A 491 -15.51 22.33 -5.93
C LEU A 491 -15.73 23.85 -5.85
N ILE A 492 -16.08 24.38 -4.68
CA ILE A 492 -16.23 25.82 -4.45
C ILE A 492 -14.88 26.54 -4.62
N LEU A 493 -13.81 26.01 -4.03
CA LEU A 493 -12.47 26.59 -4.15
C LEU A 493 -12.02 26.66 -5.62
N VAL A 494 -12.20 25.57 -6.37
CA VAL A 494 -11.87 25.52 -7.81
C VAL A 494 -12.75 26.49 -8.60
N ALA A 495 -14.05 26.60 -8.28
CA ALA A 495 -14.94 27.54 -8.94
C ALA A 495 -14.52 29.01 -8.72
N ILE A 496 -14.08 29.36 -7.51
CA ILE A 496 -13.54 30.68 -7.16
C ILE A 496 -12.25 30.95 -7.92
N MET A 497 -11.33 29.98 -7.97
CA MET A 497 -10.08 30.11 -8.72
C MET A 497 -10.34 30.34 -10.22
N LEU A 498 -11.28 29.61 -10.82
CA LEU A 498 -11.69 29.80 -12.22
C LEU A 498 -12.34 31.17 -12.47
N MET A 499 -13.05 31.71 -11.48
CA MET A 499 -13.69 33.02 -11.56
C MET A 499 -12.66 34.16 -11.53
N ILE A 500 -11.68 34.08 -10.63
CA ILE A 500 -10.66 35.11 -10.40
C ILE A 500 -9.57 35.04 -11.48
N ILE A 501 -9.05 33.84 -11.76
CA ILE A 501 -7.84 33.66 -12.56
C ILE A 501 -8.19 33.58 -14.06
N PRO A 502 -7.58 34.41 -14.93
CA PRO A 502 -7.77 34.30 -16.37
C PRO A 502 -7.35 32.94 -16.93
N LEU A 503 -8.09 32.43 -17.92
CA LEU A 503 -7.86 31.12 -18.53
C LEU A 503 -6.40 30.94 -18.98
N ARG A 504 -5.74 31.98 -19.50
CA ARG A 504 -4.32 31.96 -19.89
C ARG A 504 -3.37 31.55 -18.76
N HIS A 505 -3.63 32.00 -17.53
CA HIS A 505 -2.77 31.68 -16.38
C HIS A 505 -3.06 30.27 -15.86
N LEU A 506 -4.30 29.79 -15.98
CA LEU A 506 -4.62 28.38 -15.71
C LEU A 506 -3.97 27.45 -16.72
N MET A 507 -3.96 27.80 -18.01
CA MET A 507 -3.25 27.04 -19.04
C MET A 507 -1.74 27.00 -18.77
N LEU A 508 -1.15 28.14 -18.38
CA LEU A 508 0.25 28.20 -17.95
C LEU A 508 0.52 27.34 -16.71
N LEU A 509 -0.37 27.35 -15.72
CA LEU A 509 -0.27 26.51 -14.51
C LEU A 509 -0.29 25.03 -14.87
N VAL A 510 -1.23 24.61 -15.73
CA VAL A 510 -1.34 23.22 -16.19
C VAL A 510 -0.09 22.81 -16.96
N PHE A 511 0.41 23.66 -17.85
CA PHE A 511 1.65 23.44 -18.57
C PHE A 511 2.85 23.30 -17.62
N LEU A 512 2.98 24.20 -16.65
CA LEU A 512 4.07 24.11 -15.67
C LEU A 512 3.93 22.83 -14.83
N GLU A 513 2.73 22.46 -14.41
CA GLU A 513 2.47 21.23 -13.67
C GLU A 513 2.89 19.99 -14.45
N THR A 514 2.49 19.87 -15.71
CA THR A 514 2.80 18.69 -16.53
C THR A 514 4.31 18.54 -16.76
N PHE A 515 5.02 19.63 -17.03
CA PHE A 515 6.45 19.59 -17.33
C PHE A 515 7.36 19.60 -16.09
N THR A 516 6.88 20.08 -14.94
CA THR A 516 7.69 20.09 -13.69
C THR A 516 7.41 18.91 -12.76
N ARG A 517 6.36 18.11 -13.03
CA ARG A 517 5.97 16.98 -12.18
C ARG A 517 7.08 15.94 -11.99
N GLU A 518 7.84 15.64 -13.03
CA GLU A 518 8.92 14.65 -12.99
C GLU A 518 10.27 15.24 -12.53
N MET A 519 10.36 16.54 -12.24
CA MET A 519 11.61 17.15 -11.78
C MET A 519 12.06 16.55 -10.44
N PRO A 520 13.34 16.20 -10.26
CA PRO A 520 13.84 15.50 -9.06
C PRO A 520 13.44 16.15 -7.74
N TYR A 521 13.54 17.47 -7.65
CA TYR A 521 13.19 18.24 -6.44
C TYR A 521 11.70 18.25 -6.13
N ARG A 522 10.84 18.10 -7.13
CA ARG A 522 9.38 18.21 -6.98
C ARG A 522 8.66 16.87 -6.99
N LYS A 523 9.25 15.86 -7.63
CA LYS A 523 8.67 14.54 -7.87
C LYS A 523 8.08 13.91 -6.61
N GLU A 524 8.84 13.94 -5.51
CA GLU A 524 8.38 13.35 -4.25
C GLU A 524 7.10 14.04 -3.71
N SER A 525 7.03 15.37 -3.83
CA SER A 525 5.83 16.12 -3.43
C SER A 525 4.63 15.78 -4.33
N SER A 526 4.85 15.67 -5.64
CA SER A 526 3.79 15.33 -6.60
C SER A 526 3.29 13.91 -6.39
N ASP A 527 4.18 12.95 -6.19
CA ASP A 527 3.84 11.56 -5.89
C ASP A 527 3.09 11.44 -4.57
N ARG A 528 3.45 12.26 -3.56
CA ARG A 528 2.72 12.34 -2.29
C ARG A 528 1.28 12.84 -2.51
N TRP A 529 1.07 13.85 -3.34
CA TRP A 529 -0.26 14.35 -3.69
C TRP A 529 -1.08 13.32 -4.50
N ALA A 530 -0.46 12.71 -5.51
CA ALA A 530 -1.08 11.67 -6.33
C ALA A 530 -1.48 10.45 -5.50
N ARG A 531 -0.64 10.02 -4.55
CA ARG A 531 -0.97 8.97 -3.59
C ARG A 531 -2.15 9.34 -2.71
N ARG A 532 -2.19 10.56 -2.16
CA ARG A 532 -3.32 11.02 -1.32
C ARG A 532 -4.65 11.07 -2.08
N LEU A 533 -4.63 11.52 -3.34
CA LEU A 533 -5.80 11.50 -4.20
C LEU A 533 -6.28 10.06 -4.46
N ARG A 534 -5.36 9.15 -4.74
CA ARG A 534 -5.65 7.72 -4.92
C ARG A 534 -6.24 7.09 -3.65
N GLU A 535 -5.61 7.32 -2.49
CA GLU A 535 -6.10 6.85 -1.19
C GLU A 535 -7.51 7.38 -0.88
N TRP A 536 -7.75 8.66 -1.16
CA TRP A 536 -9.06 9.27 -0.96
C TRP A 536 -10.10 8.64 -1.88
N TRP A 537 -9.77 8.37 -3.14
CA TRP A 537 -10.64 7.73 -4.12
C TRP A 537 -11.02 6.29 -3.75
N ILE A 538 -10.07 5.52 -3.25
CA ILE A 538 -10.30 4.11 -2.84
C ILE A 538 -11.27 4.04 -1.65
N ARG A 539 -11.24 5.02 -0.73
CA ARG A 539 -12.13 5.08 0.44
C ARG A 539 -13.59 5.39 0.13
N ILE A 540 -13.92 5.79 -1.10
CA ILE A 540 -15.30 6.13 -1.47
C ILE A 540 -16.03 4.83 -1.84
N PRO A 541 -17.11 4.46 -1.12
CA PRO A 541 -17.90 3.28 -1.45
C PRO A 541 -18.71 3.51 -2.74
N ALA A 542 -19.00 2.42 -3.46
CA ALA A 542 -19.96 2.45 -4.56
C ALA A 542 -21.40 2.46 -4.00
N ALA A 543 -22.29 3.21 -4.64
CA ALA A 543 -23.71 3.18 -4.28
C ALA A 543 -24.30 1.77 -4.56
N PRO A 544 -25.10 1.18 -3.64
CA PRO A 544 -25.62 -0.17 -3.82
C PRO A 544 -26.64 -0.24 -4.97
N VAL A 545 -26.46 -1.24 -5.84
CA VAL A 545 -27.36 -1.55 -6.96
C VAL A 545 -28.03 -2.89 -6.67
N GLN A 546 -29.36 -2.99 -6.81
CA GLN A 546 -30.08 -4.27 -6.82
C GLN A 546 -30.58 -4.54 -8.23
N VAL A 547 -30.01 -5.53 -8.90
CA VAL A 547 -30.57 -6.00 -10.18
C VAL A 547 -31.82 -6.81 -9.86
N VAL A 548 -33.00 -6.30 -10.23
CA VAL A 548 -34.26 -7.03 -10.06
C VAL A 548 -34.48 -7.87 -11.31
N LYS A 549 -34.39 -9.19 -11.15
CA LYS A 549 -34.83 -10.13 -12.19
C LYS A 549 -36.33 -9.95 -12.38
N VAL A 550 -36.78 -9.85 -13.63
CA VAL A 550 -38.21 -9.79 -13.94
C VAL A 550 -38.80 -11.15 -13.56
N ASP A 551 -39.68 -11.15 -12.55
CA ASP A 551 -40.48 -12.33 -12.21
C ASP A 551 -41.38 -12.69 -13.40
N ASP A 552 -41.30 -13.93 -13.88
CA ASP A 552 -42.22 -14.56 -14.83
C ASP A 552 -43.62 -14.75 -14.21
N LYS A 553 -44.29 -13.65 -13.86
CA LYS A 553 -45.70 -13.66 -13.45
C LYS A 553 -46.48 -12.63 -14.24
N LYS A 554 -46.90 -13.04 -15.44
CA LYS A 554 -48.23 -12.77 -16.00
C LYS A 554 -48.46 -13.57 -17.28
N LYS A 555 -48.86 -14.83 -17.12
CA LYS A 555 -49.81 -15.50 -18.02
C LYS A 555 -50.81 -16.27 -17.14
N LYS A 556 -51.93 -15.62 -16.84
CA LYS A 556 -53.22 -16.28 -16.70
C LYS A 556 -54.11 -15.71 -17.77
#